data_AF-A0A7W3Y652-F1
#
_entry.id   AF-A0A7W3Y652-F1
#
_cell.length_a   1.000
_cell.length_b   1.000
_cell.length_c   1.000
_cell.angle_alpha   90.00
_cell.angle_beta   90.00
_cell.angle_gamma   90.00
#
_symmetry.space_group_name_H-M   'P 1'
#
loop_
_entity.id
_entity.type
_entity.pdbx_description
1 polymer ?
#
loop_
_entity_poly.entity_id
_entity_poly.type
_entity_poly.pdbx_seq_one_letter_code
_entity_poly.pdbx_strand_id
1 'polypeptide(L)'
;MEGLPLDALTPARPRWPGRSARGSVVLALADEVFAGLPSDCVLPECRMVRKREFHLTLLSSQEAAAVECGLPVQAWATRFEVLDWSLRLTGEAWLLHESTQDGEAWALAACAACPALEAFRDSIARASGVPLPRAPAHVTLFTTPGSRGIGLPSRAVFRALRVRPVLQAPSAGGDQNPP
;
A
#
# COMPACT_ATOMS: atom_id res chain seq x y z
N MET A 1 -15.90 9.60 -15.88
CA MET A 1 -14.48 9.64 -15.48
C MET A 1 -14.49 9.48 -13.98
N GLU A 2 -14.36 8.24 -13.48
CA GLU A 2 -14.42 7.98 -12.04
C GLU A 2 -13.02 8.13 -11.47
N GLY A 3 -12.85 9.13 -10.60
CA GLY A 3 -11.60 9.36 -9.87
C GLY A 3 -11.39 8.31 -8.78
N LEU A 4 -10.24 8.39 -8.10
CA LEU A 4 -10.00 7.56 -6.93
C LEU A 4 -11.08 7.82 -5.87
N PRO A 5 -11.59 6.78 -5.21
CA PRO A 5 -12.57 6.92 -4.14
C PRO A 5 -11.94 7.70 -2.99
N LEU A 6 -12.45 8.91 -2.74
CA LEU A 6 -11.94 9.80 -1.70
C LEU A 6 -12.61 9.59 -0.35
N ASP A 7 -13.52 8.63 -0.23
CA ASP A 7 -14.23 8.32 1.02
C ASP A 7 -13.46 7.30 1.87
N ALA A 8 -14.03 6.95 3.04
CA ALA A 8 -13.45 5.94 3.92
C ALA A 8 -13.41 4.56 3.23
N LEU A 9 -12.21 3.99 3.08
CA LEU A 9 -11.99 2.70 2.39
C LEU A 9 -12.12 1.48 3.32
N THR A 10 -12.20 1.71 4.62
CA THR A 10 -12.21 0.68 5.66
C THR A 10 -13.28 1.01 6.70
N PRO A 11 -13.87 -0.01 7.36
CA PRO A 11 -14.58 0.22 8.61
C PRO A 11 -13.66 0.91 9.61
N ALA A 12 -14.21 1.75 10.49
CA ALA A 12 -13.42 2.45 11.51
C ALA A 12 -12.70 1.48 12.47
N ARG A 13 -13.26 0.29 12.73
CA ARG A 13 -12.69 -0.72 13.64
C ARG A 13 -12.76 -2.12 13.04
N PRO A 14 -11.91 -2.44 12.06
CA PRO A 14 -11.81 -3.79 11.53
C PRO A 14 -11.26 -4.73 12.61
N ARG A 15 -11.49 -6.04 12.47
CA ARG A 15 -10.85 -7.04 13.33
C ARG A 15 -9.35 -7.12 13.03
N TRP A 16 -8.57 -7.54 14.01
CA TRP A 16 -7.14 -7.82 13.82
C TRP A 16 -6.92 -8.76 12.62
N PRO A 17 -6.15 -8.36 11.59
CA PRO A 17 -5.97 -9.17 10.38
C PRO A 17 -5.03 -10.36 10.56
N GLY A 18 -4.25 -10.40 11.65
CA GLY A 18 -3.21 -11.41 11.82
C GLY A 18 -2.03 -11.22 10.87
N ARG A 19 -1.15 -12.22 10.85
CA ARG A 19 -0.06 -12.31 9.88
C ARG A 19 -0.55 -13.05 8.65
N SER A 20 -0.20 -12.56 7.47
CA SER A 20 -0.40 -13.27 6.22
C SER A 20 0.46 -14.54 6.17
N ALA A 21 0.15 -15.45 5.24
CA ALA A 21 0.99 -16.63 4.98
C ALA A 21 2.44 -16.27 4.60
N ARG A 22 2.68 -15.03 4.14
CA ARG A 22 4.01 -14.50 3.81
C ARG A 22 4.67 -13.76 4.98
N GLY A 23 4.04 -13.75 6.16
CA GLY A 23 4.56 -13.17 7.38
C GLY A 23 4.38 -11.66 7.53
N SER A 24 3.82 -10.95 6.55
CA SER A 24 3.47 -9.53 6.67
C SER A 24 2.18 -9.32 7.47
N VAL A 25 1.96 -8.11 7.97
CA VAL A 25 0.68 -7.67 8.54
C VAL A 25 0.09 -6.63 7.62
N VAL A 26 -1.09 -6.93 7.06
CA VAL A 26 -1.76 -6.09 6.07
C VAL A 26 -3.22 -5.90 6.47
N LEU A 27 -3.74 -4.69 6.28
CA LEU A 27 -5.15 -4.39 6.40
C LEU A 27 -5.77 -4.46 5.00
N ALA A 28 -6.58 -5.48 4.75
CA ALA A 28 -7.29 -5.65 3.48
C ALA A 28 -8.28 -4.51 3.25
N LEU A 29 -8.39 -4.07 2.00
CA LEU A 29 -9.36 -3.08 1.55
C LEU A 29 -10.40 -3.76 0.66
N ALA A 30 -11.64 -3.26 0.69
CA ALA A 30 -12.72 -3.75 -0.14
C ALA A 30 -12.41 -3.51 -1.64
N ASP A 31 -12.48 -4.56 -2.47
CA ASP A 31 -12.17 -4.47 -3.91
C ASP A 31 -13.23 -3.64 -4.66
N GLU A 32 -14.47 -3.65 -4.17
CA GLU A 32 -15.61 -2.92 -4.74
C GLU A 32 -15.32 -1.41 -4.83
N VAL A 33 -14.55 -0.89 -3.87
CA VAL A 33 -14.15 0.51 -3.83
C VAL A 33 -13.21 0.88 -4.99
N PHE A 34 -12.51 -0.11 -5.54
CA PHE A 34 -11.58 0.02 -6.66
C PHE A 34 -12.15 -0.54 -7.98
N ALA A 35 -13.44 -0.88 -8.04
CA ALA A 35 -14.07 -1.51 -9.20
C ALA A 35 -14.01 -0.65 -10.47
N GLY A 36 -13.97 0.69 -10.32
CA GLY A 36 -13.84 1.63 -11.44
C GLY A 36 -12.43 1.73 -12.05
N LEU A 37 -11.42 1.08 -11.46
CA LEU A 37 -10.06 1.08 -12.01
C LEU A 37 -9.96 0.14 -13.22
N PRO A 38 -9.30 0.56 -14.32
CA PRO A 38 -9.08 -0.32 -15.47
C PRO A 38 -8.21 -1.52 -15.09
N SER A 39 -8.28 -2.59 -15.89
CA SER A 39 -7.43 -3.79 -15.74
C SER A 39 -5.95 -3.51 -15.92
N ASP A 40 -5.61 -2.49 -16.70
CA ASP A 40 -4.27 -2.13 -17.10
C ASP A 40 -4.07 -0.62 -17.05
N CYS A 41 -2.82 -0.23 -16.86
CA CYS A 41 -2.38 1.15 -16.81
C CYS A 41 -1.19 1.28 -17.74
N VAL A 42 -1.35 2.08 -18.79
CA VAL A 42 -0.29 2.40 -19.75
C VAL A 42 0.16 3.83 -19.51
N LEU A 43 1.43 3.99 -19.16
CA LEU A 43 2.11 5.27 -19.02
C LEU A 43 3.27 5.32 -20.04
N PRO A 44 3.81 6.51 -20.38
CA PRO A 44 4.95 6.62 -21.29
C PRO A 44 6.15 5.75 -20.90
N GLU A 45 6.35 5.53 -19.60
CA GLU A 45 7.49 4.80 -19.05
C GLU A 45 7.27 3.27 -18.98
N CYS A 46 6.02 2.83 -18.82
CA CYS A 46 5.73 1.45 -18.46
C CYS A 46 4.29 1.03 -18.71
N ARG A 47 4.09 -0.29 -18.84
CA ARG A 47 2.78 -0.94 -18.77
C ARG A 47 2.65 -1.72 -17.47
N MET A 48 1.57 -1.48 -16.75
CA MET A 48 1.25 -2.15 -15.49
C MET A 48 -0.14 -2.78 -15.55
N VAL A 49 -0.39 -3.73 -14.66
CA VAL A 49 -1.70 -4.37 -14.47
C VAL A 49 -2.26 -4.03 -13.09
N ARG A 50 -3.59 -3.94 -13.00
CA ARG A 50 -4.29 -3.70 -11.74
C ARG A 50 -3.99 -4.85 -10.77
N LYS A 51 -3.71 -4.52 -9.50
CA LYS A 51 -3.61 -5.54 -8.47
C LYS A 51 -4.97 -6.19 -8.25
N ARG A 52 -4.95 -7.51 -8.03
CA ARG A 52 -6.15 -8.30 -7.69
C ARG A 52 -6.58 -8.13 -6.23
N GLU A 53 -5.68 -7.60 -5.40
CA GLU A 53 -5.91 -7.41 -3.97
C GLU A 53 -5.32 -6.07 -3.54
N PHE A 54 -6.13 -5.29 -2.83
CA PHE A 54 -5.75 -3.99 -2.28
C PHE A 54 -5.61 -4.09 -0.76
N HIS A 55 -4.55 -3.49 -0.24
CA HIS A 55 -4.28 -3.49 1.19
C HIS A 55 -3.42 -2.29 1.59
N LEU A 56 -3.54 -1.91 2.86
CA LEU A 56 -2.57 -1.10 3.56
C LEU A 56 -1.57 -2.02 4.27
N THR A 57 -0.27 -1.86 4.01
CA THR A 57 0.77 -2.59 4.75
C THR A 57 0.98 -1.95 6.11
N LEU A 58 0.76 -2.71 7.19
CA LEU A 58 1.00 -2.25 8.56
C LEU A 58 2.43 -2.54 8.98
N LEU A 59 2.88 -3.77 8.71
CA LEU A 59 4.25 -4.25 8.89
C LEU A 59 4.63 -5.12 7.70
N SER A 60 5.80 -4.89 7.12
CA SER A 60 6.39 -5.82 6.15
C SER A 60 6.70 -7.18 6.81
N SER A 61 6.98 -8.22 6.02
CA SER A 61 7.38 -9.51 6.57
C SER A 61 8.66 -9.42 7.41
N GLN A 62 9.62 -8.60 6.98
CA GLN A 62 10.87 -8.35 7.70
C GLN A 62 10.62 -7.57 9.01
N GLU A 63 9.80 -6.52 8.97
CA GLU A 63 9.45 -5.74 10.15
C GLU A 63 8.69 -6.59 11.18
N ALA A 64 7.71 -7.37 10.72
CA ALA A 64 6.95 -8.27 11.58
C ALA A 64 7.86 -9.32 12.24
N ALA A 65 8.76 -9.94 11.47
CA ALA A 65 9.72 -10.90 12.03
C ALA A 65 10.64 -10.27 13.08
N ALA A 66 11.17 -9.08 12.83
CA ALA A 66 12.03 -8.38 13.77
C ALA A 66 11.30 -8.02 15.07
N VAL A 67 10.07 -7.52 14.98
CA VAL A 67 9.25 -7.16 16.14
C VAL A 67 8.87 -8.39 16.97
N GLU A 68 8.60 -9.53 16.33
CA GLU A 68 8.13 -10.76 16.99
C GLU A 68 9.16 -11.32 17.98
N CYS A 69 10.46 -11.09 17.72
CA CYS A 69 11.53 -11.45 18.64
C CYS A 69 11.41 -10.74 20.01
N GLY A 70 10.85 -9.53 20.05
CA GLY A 70 10.74 -8.72 21.27
C GLY A 70 9.31 -8.54 21.79
N LEU A 71 8.29 -8.85 21.00
CA LEU A 71 6.89 -8.64 21.34
C LEU A 71 6.00 -9.69 20.66
N PRO A 72 5.30 -10.56 21.41
CA PRO A 72 4.48 -11.61 20.81
C PRO A 72 3.28 -11.04 20.03
N VAL A 73 2.86 -11.75 18.98
CA VAL A 73 1.79 -11.32 18.04
C VAL A 73 0.47 -10.98 18.74
N GLN A 74 0.12 -11.68 19.82
CA GLN A 74 -1.10 -11.40 20.61
C GLN A 74 -1.08 -9.96 21.16
N ALA A 75 0.08 -9.46 21.54
CA ALA A 75 0.24 -8.10 22.04
C ALA A 75 0.08 -7.05 20.92
N TRP A 76 0.25 -7.44 19.65
CA TRP A 76 0.00 -6.56 18.50
C TRP A 76 -1.50 -6.40 18.27
N ALA A 77 -2.26 -7.49 18.38
CA ALA A 77 -3.72 -7.48 18.22
C ALA A 77 -4.38 -6.46 19.16
N THR A 78 -4.05 -6.49 20.45
CA THR A 78 -4.60 -5.53 21.43
C THR A 78 -4.25 -4.09 21.09
N ARG A 79 -3.05 -3.83 20.54
CA ARG A 79 -2.63 -2.48 20.11
C ARG A 79 -3.35 -2.03 18.83
N PHE A 80 -3.72 -2.97 17.98
CA PHE A 80 -4.46 -2.71 16.76
C PHE A 80 -5.94 -2.40 17.05
N GLU A 81 -6.59 -3.20 17.89
CA GLU A 81 -8.05 -3.18 18.10
C GLU A 81 -8.56 -1.90 18.78
N VAL A 82 -7.68 -1.15 19.45
CA VAL A 82 -8.02 0.12 20.12
C VAL A 82 -7.99 1.33 19.20
N LEU A 83 -7.50 1.19 17.96
CA LEU A 83 -7.30 2.30 17.03
C LEU A 83 -8.48 2.45 16.05
N ASP A 84 -8.65 3.68 15.57
CA ASP A 84 -9.57 3.99 14.47
C ASP A 84 -8.83 3.89 13.13
N TRP A 85 -9.11 2.81 12.40
CA TRP A 85 -8.49 2.46 11.13
C TRP A 85 -9.18 3.10 9.93
N SER A 86 -9.96 4.15 10.13
CA SER A 86 -10.48 4.98 9.04
C SER A 86 -9.35 5.39 8.10
N LEU A 87 -9.44 4.92 6.86
CA LEU A 87 -8.46 5.18 5.81
C LEU A 87 -9.13 5.97 4.69
N ARG A 88 -8.50 7.06 4.26
CA ARG A 88 -8.99 7.89 3.16
C ARG A 88 -7.91 8.08 2.10
N LEU A 89 -8.23 7.94 0.82
CA LEU A 89 -7.28 8.35 -0.23
C LEU A 89 -7.16 9.88 -0.26
N THR A 90 -5.94 10.36 -0.47
CA THR A 90 -5.65 11.80 -0.52
C THR A 90 -5.90 12.41 -1.90
N GLY A 91 -6.16 11.57 -2.91
CA GLY A 91 -6.18 11.97 -4.33
C GLY A 91 -4.79 12.05 -4.96
N GLU A 92 -3.71 12.03 -4.17
CA GLU A 92 -2.35 11.95 -4.69
C GLU A 92 -1.98 10.51 -5.05
N ALA A 93 -1.34 10.33 -6.21
CA ALA A 93 -0.74 9.07 -6.62
C ALA A 93 0.65 9.32 -7.21
N TRP A 94 1.54 8.33 -7.05
CA TRP A 94 2.93 8.40 -7.48
C TRP A 94 3.32 7.18 -8.29
N LEU A 95 3.98 7.43 -9.42
CA LEU A 95 4.69 6.40 -10.16
C LEU A 95 6.00 6.10 -9.44
N LEU A 96 6.21 4.82 -9.17
CA LEU A 96 7.38 4.30 -8.47
C LEU A 96 8.16 3.37 -9.40
N HIS A 97 9.48 3.40 -9.24
CA HIS A 97 10.41 2.58 -9.99
C HIS A 97 11.47 1.99 -9.08
N GLU A 98 11.77 0.71 -9.26
CA GLU A 98 12.85 0.02 -8.58
C GLU A 98 13.52 -0.95 -9.55
N SER A 99 14.85 -0.87 -9.66
CA SER A 99 15.63 -1.87 -10.38
C SER A 99 15.90 -3.05 -9.46
N THR A 100 15.48 -4.24 -9.90
CA THR A 100 15.64 -5.50 -9.16
C THR A 100 16.58 -6.44 -9.90
N GLN A 101 16.96 -7.55 -9.26
CA GLN A 101 17.77 -8.59 -9.93
C GLN A 101 17.03 -9.21 -11.14
N ASP A 102 15.70 -9.22 -11.10
CA ASP A 102 14.83 -9.79 -12.14
C ASP A 102 14.43 -8.76 -13.21
N GLY A 103 15.00 -7.54 -13.15
CA GLY A 103 14.71 -6.43 -14.07
C GLY A 103 13.99 -5.26 -13.39
N GLU A 104 13.33 -4.43 -14.20
CA GLU A 104 12.67 -3.21 -13.70
C GLU A 104 11.28 -3.50 -13.14
N ALA A 105 11.01 -3.00 -11.93
CA ALA A 105 9.70 -3.02 -11.31
C ALA A 105 9.10 -1.62 -11.31
N TRP A 106 7.85 -1.54 -11.78
CA TRP A 106 7.04 -0.33 -11.76
C TRP A 106 5.82 -0.55 -10.88
N ALA A 107 5.43 0.47 -10.14
CA ALA A 107 4.20 0.47 -9.37
C ALA A 107 3.54 1.84 -9.34
N LEU A 108 2.20 1.87 -9.40
CA LEU A 108 1.42 3.07 -9.12
C LEU A 108 0.85 2.97 -7.71
N ALA A 109 1.27 3.87 -6.81
CA ALA A 109 0.82 3.91 -5.43
C ALA A 109 -0.03 5.16 -5.17
N ALA A 110 -1.26 4.97 -4.68
CA ALA A 110 -2.11 6.05 -4.18
C ALA A 110 -1.77 6.34 -2.71
N CYS A 111 -1.58 7.61 -2.38
CA CYS A 111 -1.33 8.06 -1.01
C CYS A 111 -2.64 8.10 -0.22
N ALA A 112 -2.56 7.68 1.03
CA ALA A 112 -3.69 7.63 1.95
C ALA A 112 -3.38 8.41 3.23
N ALA A 113 -4.44 8.91 3.86
CA ALA A 113 -4.43 9.34 5.24
C ALA A 113 -4.96 8.19 6.11
N CYS A 114 -4.14 7.73 7.04
CA CYS A 114 -4.51 6.72 8.04
C CYS A 114 -3.70 6.97 9.32
N PRO A 115 -4.19 7.84 10.24
CA PRO A 115 -3.48 8.15 11.48
C PRO A 115 -3.18 6.91 12.34
N ALA A 116 -4.05 5.89 12.30
CA ALA A 116 -3.85 4.63 13.00
C ALA A 116 -2.60 3.87 12.55
N LEU A 117 -2.16 4.00 11.30
CA LEU A 117 -0.93 3.33 10.85
C LEU A 117 0.29 3.84 11.64
N GLU A 118 0.44 5.16 11.75
CA GLU A 118 1.56 5.75 12.49
C GLU A 118 1.45 5.43 13.99
N ALA A 119 0.25 5.57 14.57
CA ALA A 119 0.01 5.24 15.98
C ALA A 119 0.30 3.77 16.31
N PHE A 120 -0.11 2.84 15.44
CA PHE A 120 0.16 1.42 15.57
C PHE A 120 1.65 1.13 15.52
N ARG A 121 2.35 1.62 14.48
CA ARG A 121 3.80 1.40 14.31
C ARG A 121 4.60 1.98 15.47
N ASP A 122 4.26 3.18 15.93
CA ASP A 122 4.91 3.82 17.07
C ASP A 122 4.69 3.02 18.37
N SER A 123 3.47 2.49 18.59
CA SER A 123 3.14 1.66 19.75
C SER A 123 3.89 0.33 19.75
N ILE A 124 4.00 -0.30 18.58
CA ILE A 124 4.75 -1.54 18.39
C ILE A 124 6.24 -1.31 18.62
N ALA A 125 6.82 -0.29 17.99
CA ALA A 125 8.26 0.02 18.10
C ALA A 125 8.67 0.29 19.56
N ARG A 126 7.87 1.07 20.30
CA ARG A 126 8.13 1.32 21.73
C ARG A 126 8.08 0.04 22.57
N ALA A 127 7.14 -0.86 22.27
CA ALA A 127 6.94 -2.06 23.06
C ALA A 127 7.93 -3.18 22.75
N SER A 128 8.38 -3.30 21.51
CA SER A 128 9.37 -4.31 21.10
C SER A 128 10.81 -3.84 21.21
N GLY A 129 11.06 -2.52 21.33
CA GLY A 129 12.39 -1.93 21.24
C GLY A 129 12.97 -1.92 19.82
N VAL A 130 12.23 -2.41 18.82
CA VAL A 130 12.66 -2.45 17.42
C VAL A 130 12.28 -1.14 16.74
N PRO A 131 13.22 -0.40 16.14
CA PRO A 131 12.90 0.82 15.43
C PRO A 131 12.09 0.51 14.16
N LEU A 132 10.92 1.13 14.05
CA LEU A 132 10.09 1.10 12.83
C LEU A 132 10.09 2.50 12.20
N PRO A 133 10.81 2.71 11.08
CA PRO A 133 10.78 3.98 10.38
C PRO A 133 9.35 4.37 9.99
N ARG A 134 9.04 5.67 9.99
CA ARG A 134 7.75 6.16 9.48
C ARG A 134 7.65 5.86 7.98
N ALA A 135 6.65 5.07 7.61
CA ALA A 135 6.29 4.76 6.23
C ALA A 135 5.07 5.59 5.81
N PRO A 136 4.98 6.04 4.55
CA PRO A 136 3.75 6.68 4.06
C PRO A 136 2.62 5.65 4.01
N ALA A 137 1.44 6.02 4.49
CA ALA A 137 0.23 5.24 4.21
C ALA A 137 -0.07 5.32 2.72
N HIS A 138 -0.17 4.16 2.07
CA HIS A 138 -0.38 4.06 0.64
C HIS A 138 -1.09 2.76 0.29
N VAL A 139 -1.71 2.75 -0.89
CA VAL A 139 -2.30 1.57 -1.52
C VAL A 139 -1.65 1.41 -2.88
N THR A 140 -1.04 0.26 -3.14
CA THR A 140 -0.53 -0.04 -4.48
C THR A 140 -1.70 -0.41 -5.38
N LEU A 141 -1.87 0.32 -6.48
CA LEU A 141 -2.99 0.15 -7.40
C LEU A 141 -2.64 -0.73 -8.60
N PHE A 142 -1.48 -0.46 -9.20
CA PHE A 142 -0.98 -1.16 -10.38
C PHE A 142 0.48 -1.56 -10.17
N THR A 143 0.88 -2.65 -10.80
CA THR A 143 2.26 -3.15 -10.78
C THR A 143 2.67 -3.71 -12.14
N THR A 144 3.97 -3.82 -12.41
CA THR A 144 4.47 -4.67 -13.52
C THR A 144 3.81 -6.06 -13.46
N PRO A 145 3.41 -6.66 -14.59
CA PRO A 145 2.86 -8.02 -14.63
C PRO A 145 3.77 -9.01 -13.90
N GLY A 146 3.19 -9.84 -13.03
CA GLY A 146 3.95 -10.83 -12.24
C GLY A 146 4.68 -10.25 -11.01
N SER A 147 4.79 -8.93 -10.88
CA SER A 147 5.36 -8.29 -9.69
C SER A 147 4.37 -8.26 -8.53
N ARG A 148 4.89 -8.27 -7.29
CA ARG A 148 4.10 -8.11 -6.06
C ARG A 148 3.93 -6.65 -5.64
N GLY A 149 4.59 -5.74 -6.35
CA GLY A 149 4.73 -4.32 -6.01
C GLY A 149 6.07 -4.00 -5.36
N ILE A 150 6.27 -2.72 -5.09
CA ILE A 150 7.50 -2.16 -4.52
C ILE A 150 7.31 -1.94 -3.02
N GLY A 151 8.25 -2.41 -2.21
CA GLY A 151 8.20 -2.25 -0.75
C GLY A 151 8.55 -0.83 -0.33
N LEU A 152 7.69 -0.19 0.48
CA LEU A 152 7.91 1.17 0.99
C LEU A 152 8.06 1.22 2.52
N PRO A 153 9.16 0.68 3.08
CA PRO A 153 9.33 0.57 4.54
C PRO A 153 9.57 1.91 5.23
N SER A 154 9.86 2.99 4.49
CA SER A 154 10.06 4.32 5.05
C SER A 154 9.75 5.44 4.08
N ARG A 155 9.52 6.65 4.61
CA ARG A 155 9.41 7.88 3.81
C ARG A 155 10.69 8.16 2.99
N ALA A 156 11.87 7.75 3.47
CA ALA A 156 13.11 7.93 2.73
C ALA A 156 13.16 7.04 1.48
N VAL A 157 12.81 5.76 1.63
CA VAL A 157 12.70 4.83 0.51
C VAL A 157 11.62 5.29 -0.48
N PHE A 158 10.45 5.70 0.03
CA PHE A 158 9.42 6.28 -0.84
C PHE A 158 9.92 7.47 -1.64
N ARG A 159 10.68 8.41 -1.02
CA ARG A 159 11.26 9.53 -1.76
C ARG A 159 12.24 9.10 -2.84
N ALA A 160 13.06 8.09 -2.57
CA ALA A 160 14.09 7.60 -3.50
C ALA A 160 13.50 6.88 -4.72
N LEU A 161 12.37 6.17 -4.55
CA LEU A 161 11.76 5.36 -5.61
C LEU A 161 10.71 6.13 -6.43
N ARG A 162 10.36 7.37 -6.04
CA ARG A 162 9.39 8.20 -6.78
C ARG A 162 9.98 8.73 -8.08
N VAL A 163 9.26 8.51 -9.17
CA VAL A 163 9.59 9.06 -10.49
C VAL A 163 8.85 10.38 -10.70
N ARG A 164 7.52 10.36 -10.64
CA ARG A 164 6.67 11.55 -10.79
C ARG A 164 5.27 11.34 -10.20
N PRO A 165 4.54 12.42 -9.88
CA PRO A 165 3.13 12.31 -9.52
C PRO A 165 2.28 11.92 -10.74
N VAL A 166 1.12 11.30 -10.48
CA VAL A 166 0.11 10.95 -11.48
C VAL A 166 -1.20 11.61 -11.07
N LEU A 167 -1.64 12.61 -11.83
CA LEU A 167 -2.71 13.54 -11.45
C LEU A 167 -4.12 13.01 -11.72
N GLN A 168 -4.27 11.93 -12.48
CA GLN A 168 -5.56 11.32 -12.82
C GLN A 168 -5.42 9.80 -12.86
N ALA A 169 -6.48 9.08 -12.46
CA ALA A 169 -6.53 7.63 -12.62
C ALA A 169 -6.30 7.29 -14.09
N PRO A 170 -5.42 6.32 -14.40
CA PRO A 170 -5.16 5.91 -15.77
C PRO A 170 -6.49 5.55 -16.44
N SER A 171 -6.74 6.11 -17.61
CA SER A 171 -7.90 5.73 -18.42
C SER A 171 -7.61 4.36 -19.03
N ALA A 172 -8.63 3.51 -19.16
CA ALA A 172 -8.52 2.35 -20.05
C ALA A 172 -8.05 2.88 -21.42
N GLY A 173 -6.99 2.29 -21.96
CA GLY A 173 -6.50 2.66 -23.29
C GLY A 173 -7.67 2.59 -24.26
N GLY A 174 -8.15 3.75 -24.72
CA GLY A 174 -9.11 3.76 -25.80
C GLY A 174 -8.42 3.15 -27.00
N ASP A 175 -9.04 2.12 -27.57
CA ASP A 175 -8.75 1.66 -28.92
C ASP A 175 -8.89 2.86 -29.87
N GLN A 176 -7.80 3.60 -30.06
CA GLN A 176 -7.62 4.45 -31.23
C GLN A 176 -7.11 3.53 -32.32
N ASN A 177 -8.04 2.89 -33.04
CA ASN A 177 -7.75 2.42 -34.39
C ASN A 177 -7.31 3.63 -35.22
N PRO A 178 -6.12 3.64 -35.83
CA PRO A 178 -5.83 4.58 -36.90
C PRO A 178 -6.64 4.20 -38.15
N PRO A 179 -6.91 5.17 -39.05
CA PRO A 179 -7.80 5.01 -40.21
C PRO A 179 -7.34 3.94 -41.21
#